data_AF-A0A1C3EBE0-F1
#
_entry.id   AF-A0A1C3EBE0-F1
#
_cell.length_a   1.000
_cell.length_b   1.000
_cell.length_c   1.000
_cell.angle_alpha   90.00
_cell.angle_beta   90.00
_cell.angle_gamma   90.00
#
_symmetry.space_group_name_H-M   'P 1'
#
loop_
_entity.id
_entity.type
_entity.pdbx_description
1 polymer ?
#
loop_
_entity_poly.entity_id
_entity_poly.type
_entity_poly.pdbx_seq_one_letter_code
_entity_poly.pdbx_strand_id
1 'polypeptide(L)'
;MQTELPKSHLISTMSLRPIQSSHGRVLKLSLCAMLLCLTIVDSVVAQTNPAGEPKTKAAGKAAQTPERNRGKPLPPAVRDYTSRNFLMHTDLPPEDAKELLTRLETMLTLISKYWGKPNRAVIEMYVVKDLSVWPPGSIDARGLQSIEAGAGVTLGQTAFIGNEAIDAKAVVYSVADRGTPQHEAVHAYCQLNFGRTGPTWYSEGMAEMGQYWKEKDTSVAIHPVVFDYLKKSELKSLDEIIAPGQTTGDSWENYAWRWALCHLLANNTNYAARFRPLGLSLLSSRPGSFELTYGPSAREISFEYEFFLKHLEQGFRADLCSWDWQTKPVAVKGTATVQSKIDAKKGWQASRLLAKAGETYQFTTTGTWKTGTEGEAISPADASSETGRLAGVLFNDYELSEPFLIDLANGWTAPSDGALYLRCHEGWGALQDNTGTVAVKIKRGTESIRTPANGEPVETLPARKENAAGK
;
A
#
# COMPACT_ATOMS: atom_id res chain seq x y z
N MET A 1 -46.02 -12.88 -58.06
CA MET A 1 -46.20 -13.43 -56.70
C MET A 1 -45.78 -12.35 -55.74
N GLN A 2 -46.74 -11.50 -55.38
CA GLN A 2 -46.60 -10.38 -54.44
C GLN A 2 -46.62 -10.93 -53.03
N THR A 3 -45.68 -10.50 -52.18
CA THR A 3 -45.88 -10.46 -50.72
C THR A 3 -45.07 -9.30 -50.18
N GLU A 4 -45.78 -8.19 -49.89
CA GLU A 4 -45.31 -7.12 -49.02
C GLU A 4 -45.63 -7.49 -47.57
N LEU A 5 -44.71 -7.17 -46.65
CA LEU A 5 -44.92 -7.19 -45.20
C LEU A 5 -44.40 -5.86 -44.60
N PRO A 6 -44.93 -5.42 -43.45
CA PRO A 6 -45.18 -4.00 -43.20
C PRO A 6 -44.23 -3.32 -42.21
N LYS A 7 -44.10 -2.00 -42.44
CA LYS A 7 -43.88 -0.86 -41.54
C LYS A 7 -43.54 -1.16 -40.08
N SER A 8 -42.29 -0.87 -39.71
CA SER A 8 -41.81 -0.73 -38.33
C SER A 8 -41.94 0.70 -37.80
N HIS A 9 -42.10 0.76 -36.48
CA HIS A 9 -42.52 1.87 -35.64
C HIS A 9 -41.63 3.12 -35.60
N LEU A 10 -42.32 4.23 -35.31
CA LEU A 10 -41.84 5.51 -34.80
C LEU A 10 -40.65 5.39 -33.83
N ILE A 11 -39.55 6.05 -34.17
CA ILE A 11 -38.54 6.48 -33.19
C ILE A 11 -38.77 7.97 -32.94
N SER A 12 -39.10 8.26 -31.68
CA SER A 12 -39.28 9.60 -31.13
C SER A 12 -37.93 10.33 -31.13
N THR A 13 -37.86 11.43 -31.88
CA THR A 13 -36.72 12.35 -31.90
C THR A 13 -36.75 13.22 -30.64
N MET A 14 -35.90 12.90 -29.65
CA MET A 14 -35.58 13.83 -28.56
C MET A 14 -34.74 14.98 -29.10
N SER A 15 -35.39 16.12 -29.27
CA SER A 15 -34.80 17.42 -29.56
C SER A 15 -33.99 17.91 -28.36
N LEU A 16 -32.66 17.84 -28.45
CA LEU A 16 -31.77 18.55 -27.54
C LEU A 16 -31.64 20.01 -28.01
N ARG A 17 -32.22 20.93 -27.25
CA ARG A 17 -31.94 22.37 -27.38
C ARG A 17 -30.57 22.67 -26.76
N PRO A 18 -29.72 23.48 -27.41
CA PRO A 18 -28.47 23.92 -26.83
C PRO A 18 -28.72 25.02 -25.80
N ILE A 19 -28.14 24.84 -24.60
CA ILE A 19 -28.02 25.90 -23.60
C ILE A 19 -26.89 26.83 -24.06
N GLN A 20 -27.26 28.04 -24.48
CA GLN A 20 -26.34 29.15 -24.62
C GLN A 20 -25.98 29.67 -23.22
N SER A 21 -24.72 29.57 -22.83
CA SER A 21 -24.14 30.47 -21.83
C SER A 21 -23.00 31.25 -22.49
N SER A 22 -23.28 32.52 -22.74
CA SER A 22 -22.28 33.57 -22.88
C SER A 22 -21.42 33.63 -21.62
N HIS A 23 -20.10 33.81 -21.77
CA HIS A 23 -19.30 34.85 -21.10
C HIS A 23 -17.81 34.67 -21.44
N GLY A 24 -17.25 35.68 -22.10
CA GLY A 24 -15.95 36.27 -21.76
C GLY A 24 -14.68 35.44 -21.91
N ARG A 25 -14.01 35.60 -23.05
CA ARG A 25 -12.56 35.40 -23.18
C ARG A 25 -11.81 36.37 -22.26
N VAL A 26 -10.92 35.86 -21.41
CA VAL A 26 -9.71 36.59 -21.01
C VAL A 26 -8.53 35.66 -21.19
N LEU A 27 -7.77 35.96 -22.24
CA LEU A 27 -6.46 35.43 -22.55
C LEU A 27 -5.45 36.04 -21.56
N LYS A 28 -4.79 35.23 -20.73
CA LYS A 28 -3.51 35.61 -20.13
C LYS A 28 -2.55 34.43 -20.22
N LEU A 29 -1.56 34.60 -21.10
CA LEU A 29 -0.31 33.86 -21.09
C LEU A 29 0.31 33.99 -19.69
N SER A 30 0.70 32.87 -19.09
CA SER A 30 1.65 32.87 -17.98
C SER A 30 2.87 32.08 -18.40
N LEU A 31 3.91 32.83 -18.77
CA LEU A 31 5.25 32.36 -19.08
C LEU A 31 6.19 33.30 -18.32
N CYS A 32 6.64 32.89 -17.13
CA CYS A 32 7.82 33.41 -16.41
C CYS A 32 8.01 32.54 -15.14
N ALA A 33 9.06 31.71 -15.15
CA ALA A 33 10.27 31.87 -14.33
C ALA A 33 10.06 31.32 -12.90
N MET A 34 10.48 30.09 -12.56
CA MET A 34 11.88 29.67 -12.44
C MET A 34 12.79 30.80 -11.92
N LEU A 35 12.63 31.15 -10.64
CA LEU A 35 13.68 31.64 -9.74
C LEU A 35 13.04 31.90 -8.36
N LEU A 36 13.28 31.02 -7.39
CA LEU A 36 13.42 31.29 -5.96
C LEU A 36 13.25 29.96 -5.19
N CYS A 37 14.37 29.35 -4.81
CA CYS A 37 14.53 28.61 -3.55
C CYS A 37 16.00 28.17 -3.43
N LEU A 38 16.87 29.16 -3.29
CA LEU A 38 18.20 29.00 -2.69
C LEU A 38 18.30 30.06 -1.61
N THR A 39 18.86 29.66 -0.46
CA THR A 39 19.09 30.41 0.79
C THR A 39 17.94 30.41 1.80
N ILE A 40 18.04 29.54 2.82
CA ILE A 40 18.35 29.86 4.22
C ILE A 40 18.36 28.52 4.98
N VAL A 41 19.55 27.97 5.27
CA VAL A 41 19.73 27.08 6.43
C VAL A 41 21.10 27.43 7.01
N ASP A 42 21.09 28.31 8.00
CA ASP A 42 22.17 28.41 8.97
C ASP A 42 21.57 28.35 10.38
N SER A 43 22.08 27.38 11.14
CA SER A 43 22.23 27.40 12.60
C SER A 43 20.99 27.55 13.49
N VAL A 44 20.49 26.44 14.05
CA VAL A 44 20.34 26.24 15.51
C VAL A 44 20.42 24.74 15.83
N VAL A 45 21.59 24.28 16.28
CA VAL A 45 21.71 23.09 17.13
C VAL A 45 22.05 23.62 18.52
N ALA A 46 21.06 23.65 19.41
CA ALA A 46 21.26 23.94 20.82
C ALA A 46 20.94 22.68 21.64
N GLN A 47 21.97 22.24 22.34
CA GLN A 47 22.06 21.12 23.25
C GLN A 47 21.08 21.27 24.43
N THR A 48 20.50 20.16 24.89
CA THR A 48 20.38 19.86 26.33
C THR A 48 20.39 18.33 26.55
N ASN A 49 21.45 17.83 27.17
CA ASN A 49 21.46 16.56 27.91
C ASN A 49 21.50 16.91 29.41
N PRO A 50 20.79 16.19 30.30
CA PRO A 50 21.16 16.15 31.70
C PRO A 50 22.06 14.95 32.02
N ALA A 51 22.98 15.19 32.95
CA ALA A 51 24.03 14.29 33.43
C ALA A 51 23.66 13.60 34.76
N GLY A 52 24.38 12.51 35.08
CA GLY A 52 24.57 11.92 36.42
C GLY A 52 24.24 10.41 36.50
N GLU A 53 25.17 9.49 36.18
CA GLU A 53 26.17 8.80 37.06
C GLU A 53 25.60 7.70 38.01
N PRO A 54 26.35 6.65 38.46
CA PRO A 54 27.71 6.20 38.10
C PRO A 54 27.92 4.67 37.87
N LYS A 55 29.05 4.38 37.19
CA LYS A 55 29.97 3.21 37.19
C LYS A 55 29.61 1.89 37.91
N THR A 56 29.68 0.78 37.14
CA THR A 56 30.38 -0.46 37.56
C THR A 56 31.00 -1.21 36.37
N LYS A 57 32.22 -1.71 36.59
CA LYS A 57 33.11 -2.40 35.63
C LYS A 57 32.68 -3.85 35.40
N ALA A 58 32.73 -4.33 34.15
CA ALA A 58 33.27 -5.64 33.79
C ALA A 58 33.52 -5.70 32.28
N ALA A 59 34.79 -5.88 31.90
CA ALA A 59 35.24 -5.97 30.52
C ALA A 59 35.03 -7.40 29.97
N GLY A 60 34.24 -7.52 28.90
CA GLY A 60 34.17 -8.70 28.05
C GLY A 60 34.66 -8.33 26.65
N LYS A 61 35.75 -8.95 26.20
CA LYS A 61 36.38 -8.77 24.89
C LYS A 61 35.39 -9.10 23.76
N ALA A 62 34.88 -8.08 23.07
CA ALA A 62 34.28 -8.25 21.74
C ALA A 62 35.41 -8.17 20.70
N ALA A 63 35.52 -9.22 19.89
CA ALA A 63 36.49 -9.33 18.81
C ALA A 63 36.27 -8.20 17.80
N GLN A 64 37.30 -7.37 17.62
CA GLN A 64 37.39 -6.44 16.50
C GLN A 64 37.53 -7.28 15.21
N THR A 65 36.52 -7.20 14.35
CA THR A 65 36.60 -7.69 12.98
C THR A 65 37.77 -6.96 12.29
N PRO A 66 38.71 -7.66 11.65
CA PRO A 66 39.85 -7.01 11.03
C PRO A 66 39.36 -6.14 9.87
N GLU A 67 39.74 -4.86 9.93
CA GLU A 67 39.58 -3.87 8.88
C GLU A 67 40.26 -4.40 7.61
N ARG A 68 39.45 -4.99 6.72
CA ARG A 68 39.91 -5.53 5.44
C ARG A 68 40.47 -4.36 4.63
N ASN A 69 41.77 -4.40 4.36
CA ASN A 69 42.51 -3.56 3.42
C ASN A 69 41.62 -3.09 2.25
N ARG A 70 41.02 -1.90 2.36
CA ARG A 70 40.45 -1.19 1.22
C ARG A 70 41.64 -0.63 0.45
N GLY A 71 41.96 -1.28 -0.67
CA GLY A 71 42.95 -0.76 -1.61
C GLY A 71 42.65 0.70 -1.96
N LYS A 72 43.69 1.46 -2.31
CA LYS A 72 43.55 2.87 -2.69
C LYS A 72 42.40 3.06 -3.69
N PRO A 73 41.50 4.05 -3.49
CA PRO A 73 40.46 4.35 -4.45
C PRO A 73 41.07 4.60 -5.82
N LEU A 74 40.65 3.85 -6.83
CA LEU A 74 40.98 4.17 -8.21
C LEU A 74 40.35 5.54 -8.56
N PRO A 75 40.98 6.32 -9.45
CA PRO A 75 40.38 7.58 -9.89
C PRO A 75 38.99 7.36 -10.50
N PRO A 76 38.06 8.32 -10.34
CA PRO A 76 36.75 8.28 -10.98
C PRO A 76 36.94 8.16 -12.49
N ALA A 77 36.41 7.08 -13.06
CA ALA A 77 36.46 6.81 -14.48
C ALA A 77 35.25 5.95 -14.84
N VAL A 78 34.62 6.24 -15.97
CA VAL A 78 33.55 5.40 -16.53
C VAL A 78 34.13 4.04 -16.88
N ARG A 79 33.43 2.98 -16.47
CA ARG A 79 33.82 1.58 -16.70
C ARG A 79 32.60 0.73 -17.02
N ASP A 80 32.88 -0.38 -17.67
CA ASP A 80 31.88 -1.37 -18.02
C ASP A 80 31.89 -2.50 -17.00
N TYR A 81 30.71 -2.87 -16.54
CA TYR A 81 30.48 -4.04 -15.71
C TYR A 81 29.39 -4.88 -16.34
N THR A 82 29.62 -6.20 -16.37
CA THR A 82 28.68 -7.14 -17.00
C THR A 82 28.20 -8.17 -15.99
N SER A 83 26.96 -8.62 -16.22
CA SER A 83 26.35 -9.76 -15.56
C SER A 83 25.66 -10.63 -16.61
N ARG A 84 24.80 -11.56 -16.21
CA ARG A 84 24.10 -12.42 -17.17
C ARG A 84 23.14 -11.61 -18.03
N ASN A 85 22.44 -10.67 -17.42
CA ASN A 85 21.34 -9.95 -18.04
C ASN A 85 21.61 -8.46 -18.25
N PHE A 86 22.73 -7.93 -17.72
CA PHE A 86 23.02 -6.49 -17.79
C PHE A 86 24.42 -6.21 -18.31
N LEU A 87 24.52 -5.16 -19.14
CA LEU A 87 25.73 -4.41 -19.45
C LEU A 87 25.56 -3.02 -18.85
N MET A 88 26.39 -2.67 -17.86
CA MET A 88 26.30 -1.40 -17.14
C MET A 88 27.56 -0.57 -17.36
N HIS A 89 27.38 0.59 -17.99
CA HIS A 89 28.34 1.67 -18.05
C HIS A 89 28.14 2.55 -16.82
N THR A 90 29.18 2.72 -16.00
CA THR A 90 29.06 3.54 -14.79
C THR A 90 30.39 4.11 -14.32
N ASP A 91 30.32 5.27 -13.66
CA ASP A 91 31.41 5.87 -12.90
C ASP A 91 31.39 5.50 -11.40
N LEU A 92 30.50 4.59 -11.00
CA LEU A 92 30.47 4.05 -9.65
C LEU A 92 31.79 3.35 -9.27
N PRO A 93 32.21 3.42 -7.99
CA PRO A 93 33.27 2.58 -7.46
C PRO A 93 33.00 1.08 -7.76
N PRO A 94 34.05 0.26 -8.00
CA PRO A 94 33.87 -1.14 -8.38
C PRO A 94 32.99 -1.98 -7.46
N GLU A 95 33.05 -1.74 -6.16
CA GLU A 95 32.25 -2.49 -5.19
C GLU A 95 30.77 -2.07 -5.25
N ASP A 96 30.48 -0.78 -5.40
CA ASP A 96 29.12 -0.26 -5.57
C ASP A 96 28.50 -0.74 -6.88
N ALA A 97 29.29 -0.77 -7.97
CA ALA A 97 28.83 -1.27 -9.26
C ALA A 97 28.45 -2.78 -9.21
N LYS A 98 29.26 -3.60 -8.52
CA LYS A 98 28.97 -5.04 -8.33
C LYS A 98 27.74 -5.26 -7.44
N GLU A 99 27.59 -4.46 -6.39
CA GLU A 99 26.43 -4.49 -5.50
C GLU A 99 25.15 -4.18 -6.28
N LEU A 100 25.17 -3.10 -7.08
CA LEU A 100 24.04 -2.71 -7.92
C LEU A 100 23.68 -3.80 -8.94
N LEU A 101 24.67 -4.39 -9.63
CA LEU A 101 24.41 -5.52 -10.53
C LEU A 101 23.77 -6.71 -9.81
N THR A 102 24.19 -7.01 -8.59
CA THR A 102 23.60 -8.09 -7.78
C THR A 102 22.12 -7.80 -7.48
N ARG A 103 21.79 -6.56 -7.13
CA ARG A 103 20.39 -6.13 -6.91
C ARG A 103 19.56 -6.18 -8.19
N LEU A 104 20.11 -5.72 -9.32
CA LEU A 104 19.45 -5.77 -10.62
C LEU A 104 19.13 -7.21 -11.04
N GLU A 105 20.07 -8.14 -10.90
CA GLU A 105 19.86 -9.57 -11.21
C GLU A 105 18.84 -10.23 -10.26
N THR A 106 18.87 -9.87 -8.98
CA THR A 106 17.88 -10.36 -7.99
C THR A 106 16.48 -9.87 -8.36
N MET A 107 16.33 -8.57 -8.60
CA MET A 107 15.07 -7.98 -9.05
C MET A 107 14.58 -8.66 -10.33
N LEU A 108 15.44 -8.80 -11.34
CA LEU A 108 15.08 -9.36 -12.63
C LEU A 108 14.59 -10.81 -12.49
N THR A 109 15.18 -11.59 -11.60
CA THR A 109 14.73 -12.94 -11.25
C THR A 109 13.31 -12.93 -10.68
N LEU A 110 13.03 -12.01 -9.76
CA LEU A 110 11.70 -11.87 -9.13
C LEU A 110 10.65 -11.44 -10.14
N ILE A 111 10.93 -10.44 -10.97
CA ILE A 111 9.96 -9.93 -11.95
C ILE A 111 9.72 -10.93 -13.09
N SER A 112 10.76 -11.63 -13.53
CA SER A 112 10.67 -12.71 -14.52
C SER A 112 9.79 -13.85 -14.01
N LYS A 113 9.92 -14.20 -12.72
CA LYS A 113 9.04 -15.18 -12.06
C LYS A 113 7.60 -14.68 -11.97
N TYR A 114 7.41 -13.41 -11.58
CA TYR A 114 6.09 -12.80 -11.46
C TYR A 114 5.33 -12.82 -12.79
N TRP A 115 5.93 -12.40 -13.90
CA TRP A 115 5.27 -12.42 -15.21
C TRP A 115 5.35 -13.77 -15.92
N GLY A 116 6.23 -14.68 -15.49
CA GLY A 116 6.40 -16.00 -16.09
C GLY A 116 7.11 -15.95 -17.45
N LYS A 117 7.98 -14.97 -17.66
CA LYS A 117 8.84 -14.87 -18.85
C LYS A 117 10.29 -14.61 -18.41
N PRO A 118 11.27 -15.38 -18.88
CA PRO A 118 12.67 -15.03 -18.66
C PRO A 118 13.05 -13.82 -19.52
N ASN A 119 14.01 -13.03 -19.06
CA ASN A 119 14.55 -11.94 -19.86
C ASN A 119 15.12 -12.43 -21.20
N ARG A 120 14.81 -11.72 -22.29
CA ARG A 120 15.12 -12.16 -23.67
C ARG A 120 16.45 -11.65 -24.22
N ALA A 121 16.94 -10.53 -23.71
CA ALA A 121 18.16 -9.87 -24.20
C ALA A 121 18.87 -9.12 -23.07
N VAL A 122 20.16 -8.87 -23.24
CA VAL A 122 20.93 -8.04 -22.30
C VAL A 122 20.33 -6.63 -22.26
N ILE A 123 20.08 -6.12 -21.04
CA ILE A 123 19.67 -4.75 -20.79
C ILE A 123 20.95 -3.91 -20.69
N GLU A 124 21.14 -3.00 -21.64
CA GLU A 124 22.21 -2.01 -21.60
C GLU A 124 21.80 -0.85 -20.71
N MET A 125 22.69 -0.39 -19.83
CA MET A 125 22.41 0.65 -18.85
C MET A 125 23.57 1.65 -18.72
N TYR A 126 23.22 2.92 -18.65
CA TYR A 126 24.12 4.03 -18.32
C TYR A 126 23.71 4.56 -16.94
N VAL A 127 24.51 4.22 -15.92
CA VAL A 127 24.24 4.56 -14.53
C VAL A 127 25.24 5.62 -14.07
N VAL A 128 24.77 6.85 -13.93
CA VAL A 128 25.60 8.04 -13.73
C VAL A 128 25.56 8.50 -12.27
N LYS A 129 26.72 8.62 -11.63
CA LYS A 129 26.87 9.26 -10.31
C LYS A 129 27.38 10.69 -10.43
N ASP A 130 28.39 10.92 -11.26
CA ASP A 130 29.00 12.21 -11.54
C ASP A 130 29.10 12.39 -13.05
N LEU A 131 28.20 13.21 -13.62
CA LEU A 131 28.15 13.43 -15.06
C LEU A 131 29.43 14.06 -15.63
N SER A 132 30.23 14.75 -14.80
CA SER A 132 31.43 15.47 -15.26
C SER A 132 32.56 14.55 -15.74
N VAL A 133 32.54 13.27 -15.36
CA VAL A 133 33.56 12.29 -15.75
C VAL A 133 33.20 11.53 -17.02
N TRP A 134 32.01 11.76 -17.57
CA TRP A 134 31.52 11.09 -18.77
C TRP A 134 31.98 11.81 -20.04
N PRO A 135 32.48 11.08 -21.06
CA PRO A 135 32.88 11.71 -22.32
C PRO A 135 31.70 12.42 -23.02
N PRO A 136 31.89 13.62 -23.58
CA PRO A 136 30.85 14.29 -24.35
C PRO A 136 30.31 13.39 -25.48
N GLY A 137 28.98 13.32 -25.61
CA GLY A 137 28.31 12.50 -26.63
C GLY A 137 28.27 10.99 -26.34
N SER A 138 28.78 10.53 -25.19
CA SER A 138 28.69 9.11 -24.79
C SER A 138 27.31 8.68 -24.31
N ILE A 139 26.42 9.63 -24.01
CA ILE A 139 25.06 9.41 -23.51
C ILE A 139 24.07 9.97 -24.53
N ASP A 140 23.00 9.22 -24.85
CA ASP A 140 21.90 9.69 -25.69
C ASP A 140 21.29 10.99 -25.13
N ALA A 141 20.96 11.95 -25.99
CA ALA A 141 20.49 13.26 -25.57
C ALA A 141 19.26 13.22 -24.65
N ARG A 142 18.33 12.26 -24.85
CA ARG A 142 17.16 12.10 -23.96
C ARG A 142 17.54 11.48 -22.62
N GLY A 143 18.47 10.54 -22.64
CA GLY A 143 19.04 9.95 -21.43
C GLY A 143 19.75 11.00 -20.59
N LEU A 144 20.59 11.82 -21.23
CA LEU A 144 21.32 12.93 -20.62
C LEU A 144 20.37 13.91 -19.95
N GLN A 145 19.32 14.36 -20.66
CA GLN A 145 18.32 15.28 -20.12
C GLN A 145 17.67 14.73 -18.84
N SER A 146 17.33 13.43 -18.80
CA SER A 146 16.73 12.83 -17.61
C SER A 146 17.72 12.76 -16.44
N ILE A 147 18.97 12.38 -16.71
CA ILE A 147 20.04 12.33 -15.71
C ILE A 147 20.35 13.72 -15.14
N GLU A 148 20.39 14.76 -15.98
CA GLU A 148 20.57 16.16 -15.55
C GLU A 148 19.42 16.65 -14.65
N ALA A 149 18.21 16.14 -14.87
CA ALA A 149 17.06 16.38 -14.00
C ALA A 149 17.06 15.54 -12.71
N GLY A 150 18.09 14.69 -12.51
CA GLY A 150 18.20 13.82 -11.34
C GLY A 150 17.35 12.56 -11.41
N ALA A 151 16.94 12.13 -12.60
CA ALA A 151 15.98 11.04 -12.82
C ALA A 151 16.54 9.91 -13.70
N GLY A 152 15.65 9.00 -14.14
CA GLY A 152 15.93 7.93 -15.08
C GLY A 152 14.99 7.96 -16.27
N VAL A 153 15.38 7.26 -17.33
CA VAL A 153 14.53 7.00 -18.50
C VAL A 153 14.98 5.73 -19.22
N THR A 154 14.00 4.94 -19.63
CA THR A 154 14.21 3.79 -20.50
C THR A 154 13.83 4.13 -21.94
N LEU A 155 14.79 4.00 -22.86
CA LEU A 155 14.56 4.21 -24.28
C LEU A 155 14.37 2.86 -24.97
N GLY A 156 13.12 2.56 -25.29
CA GLY A 156 12.70 1.35 -25.99
C GLY A 156 12.46 1.54 -27.48
N GLN A 157 12.79 0.53 -28.28
CA GLN A 157 12.35 0.40 -29.67
C GLN A 157 11.87 -1.02 -29.91
N THR A 158 10.70 -1.19 -30.54
CA THR A 158 10.16 -2.51 -30.86
C THR A 158 9.62 -2.54 -32.28
N ALA A 159 10.00 -3.58 -33.01
CA ALA A 159 9.40 -3.95 -34.28
C ALA A 159 8.24 -4.93 -34.05
N PHE A 160 7.11 -4.67 -34.71
CA PHE A 160 5.89 -5.48 -34.59
C PHE A 160 5.49 -6.08 -35.94
N ILE A 161 4.95 -7.31 -35.91
CA ILE A 161 4.12 -7.86 -36.98
C ILE A 161 2.72 -8.10 -36.39
N GLY A 162 1.73 -7.33 -36.86
CA GLY A 162 0.43 -7.27 -36.19
C GLY A 162 0.57 -6.76 -34.75
N ASN A 163 0.08 -7.54 -33.77
CA ASN A 163 0.22 -7.23 -32.34
C ASN A 163 1.40 -7.94 -31.66
N GLU A 164 2.20 -8.71 -32.40
CA GLU A 164 3.32 -9.48 -31.84
C GLU A 164 4.65 -8.76 -32.02
N ALA A 165 5.40 -8.61 -30.92
CA ALA A 165 6.73 -8.03 -30.92
C ALA A 165 7.75 -9.04 -31.46
N ILE A 166 8.38 -8.72 -32.59
CA ILE A 166 9.34 -9.60 -33.28
C ILE A 166 10.79 -9.31 -32.90
N ASP A 167 11.11 -8.04 -32.63
CA ASP A 167 12.41 -7.59 -32.16
C ASP A 167 12.22 -6.39 -31.23
N ALA A 168 13.02 -6.33 -30.16
CA ALA A 168 12.94 -5.27 -29.18
C ALA A 168 14.33 -4.94 -28.64
N LYS A 169 14.61 -3.65 -28.50
CA LYS A 169 15.79 -3.10 -27.84
C LYS A 169 15.34 -2.14 -26.76
N ALA A 170 16.08 -2.13 -25.65
CA ALA A 170 15.86 -1.18 -24.57
C ALA A 170 17.20 -0.80 -23.96
N VAL A 171 17.41 0.50 -23.78
CA VAL A 171 18.59 1.06 -23.12
C VAL A 171 18.12 1.93 -21.95
N VAL A 172 18.70 1.72 -20.78
CA VAL A 172 18.40 2.49 -19.57
C VAL A 172 19.43 3.61 -19.41
N TYR A 173 18.94 4.79 -19.06
CA TYR A 173 19.75 5.92 -18.61
C TYR A 173 19.24 6.34 -17.23
N SER A 174 20.10 6.40 -16.22
CA SER A 174 19.65 6.61 -14.85
C SER A 174 20.72 7.24 -13.97
N VAL A 175 20.30 8.06 -13.01
CA VAL A 175 21.14 8.40 -11.87
C VAL A 175 21.40 7.16 -10.99
N ALA A 176 22.55 7.13 -10.33
CA ALA A 176 22.94 6.00 -9.47
C ALA A 176 22.19 5.92 -8.11
N ASP A 177 21.21 6.80 -7.86
CA ASP A 177 20.55 6.96 -6.56
C ASP A 177 19.19 6.21 -6.47
N ARG A 178 18.71 6.01 -5.24
CA ARG A 178 17.30 5.72 -4.88
C ARG A 178 16.63 4.55 -5.60
N GLY A 179 17.39 3.59 -6.11
CA GLY A 179 16.81 2.46 -6.84
C GLY A 179 16.25 2.82 -8.22
N THR A 180 16.50 4.04 -8.71
CA THR A 180 16.11 4.45 -10.07
C THR A 180 16.64 3.49 -11.15
N PRO A 181 17.86 2.93 -11.07
CA PRO A 181 18.30 1.93 -12.06
C PRO A 181 17.42 0.66 -12.05
N GLN A 182 16.93 0.24 -10.89
CA GLN A 182 16.03 -0.91 -10.76
C GLN A 182 14.65 -0.61 -11.37
N HIS A 183 14.08 0.56 -11.05
CA HIS A 183 12.83 1.04 -11.66
C HIS A 183 12.92 1.00 -13.19
N GLU A 184 13.95 1.63 -13.77
CA GLU A 184 14.11 1.67 -15.22
C GLU A 184 14.39 0.30 -15.84
N ALA A 185 15.13 -0.57 -15.14
CA ALA A 185 15.34 -1.94 -15.59
C ALA A 185 14.03 -2.75 -15.69
N VAL A 186 12.99 -2.44 -14.90
CA VAL A 186 11.66 -3.06 -15.06
C VAL A 186 11.01 -2.62 -16.39
N HIS A 187 11.08 -1.33 -16.73
CA HIS A 187 10.59 -0.82 -18.02
C HIS A 187 11.34 -1.48 -19.18
N ALA A 188 12.66 -1.59 -19.09
CA ALA A 188 13.48 -2.24 -20.11
C ALA A 188 13.11 -3.72 -20.27
N TYR A 189 12.96 -4.44 -19.16
CA TYR A 189 12.49 -5.83 -19.17
C TYR A 189 11.12 -5.94 -19.85
N CYS A 190 10.17 -5.07 -19.52
CA CYS A 190 8.84 -5.10 -20.11
C CYS A 190 8.90 -4.84 -21.63
N GLN A 191 9.67 -3.85 -22.06
CA GLN A 191 9.89 -3.55 -23.47
C GLN A 191 10.48 -4.74 -24.23
N LEU A 192 11.51 -5.38 -23.70
CA LEU A 192 12.17 -6.53 -24.34
C LEU A 192 11.26 -7.76 -24.44
N ASN A 193 10.40 -7.98 -23.45
CA ASN A 193 9.58 -9.19 -23.37
C ASN A 193 8.20 -9.07 -24.01
N PHE A 194 7.62 -7.87 -23.98
CA PHE A 194 6.24 -7.61 -24.41
C PHE A 194 6.13 -6.53 -25.49
N GLY A 195 7.22 -5.84 -25.80
CA GLY A 195 7.25 -4.74 -26.77
C GLY A 195 6.67 -3.43 -26.25
N ARG A 196 6.24 -3.39 -24.99
CA ARG A 196 5.60 -2.24 -24.34
C ARG A 196 5.61 -2.41 -22.82
N THR A 197 5.28 -1.35 -22.10
CA THR A 197 5.25 -1.31 -20.63
C THR A 197 3.82 -1.29 -20.03
N GLY A 198 2.79 -1.15 -20.87
CA GLY A 198 1.38 -1.08 -20.44
C GLY A 198 0.91 0.36 -20.19
N PRO A 199 -0.29 0.57 -19.61
CA PRO A 199 -0.75 1.90 -19.23
C PRO A 199 0.06 2.45 -18.05
N THR A 200 0.21 3.77 -18.00
CA THR A 200 1.05 4.50 -17.04
C THR A 200 0.87 4.06 -15.58
N TRP A 201 -0.37 3.89 -15.11
CA TRP A 201 -0.62 3.48 -13.72
C TRP A 201 0.00 2.11 -13.40
N TYR A 202 -0.07 1.18 -14.35
CA TYR A 202 0.44 -0.16 -14.20
C TYR A 202 1.95 -0.20 -14.42
N SER A 203 2.45 0.48 -15.45
CA SER A 203 3.88 0.50 -15.78
C SER A 203 4.70 1.08 -14.62
N GLU A 204 4.35 2.27 -14.15
CA GLU A 204 5.08 2.94 -13.07
C GLU A 204 4.88 2.23 -11.73
N GLY A 205 3.65 1.81 -11.41
CA GLY A 205 3.39 1.10 -10.16
C GLY A 205 4.13 -0.23 -10.05
N MET A 206 4.24 -0.98 -11.16
CA MET A 206 5.02 -2.22 -11.20
C MET A 206 6.53 -1.98 -11.23
N ALA A 207 7.01 -0.89 -11.86
CA ALA A 207 8.41 -0.50 -11.83
C ALA A 207 8.87 -0.14 -10.40
N GLU A 208 8.06 0.65 -9.68
CA GLU A 208 8.27 0.93 -8.25
C GLU A 208 8.21 -0.36 -7.41
N MET A 209 7.27 -1.25 -7.66
CA MET A 209 7.25 -2.54 -6.95
C MET A 209 8.53 -3.35 -7.19
N GLY A 210 9.04 -3.38 -8.43
CA GLY A 210 10.28 -4.07 -8.76
C GLY A 210 11.48 -3.54 -7.97
N GLN A 211 11.55 -2.23 -7.76
CA GLN A 211 12.58 -1.61 -6.92
C GLN A 211 12.56 -2.11 -5.47
N TYR A 212 11.39 -2.34 -4.89
CA TYR A 212 11.25 -2.72 -3.47
C TYR A 212 11.10 -4.22 -3.22
N TRP A 213 10.96 -5.04 -4.27
CA TRP A 213 10.69 -6.47 -4.11
C TRP A 213 11.85 -7.22 -3.45
N LYS A 214 11.49 -8.07 -2.50
CA LYS A 214 12.38 -8.99 -1.81
C LYS A 214 11.86 -10.41 -1.96
N GLU A 215 12.76 -11.37 -2.03
CA GLU A 215 12.36 -12.76 -2.18
C GLU A 215 11.54 -13.21 -0.94
N LYS A 216 10.32 -13.74 -1.20
CA LYS A 216 9.38 -14.27 -0.18
C LYS A 216 8.90 -13.26 0.86
N ASP A 217 9.15 -11.97 0.64
CA ASP A 217 8.70 -10.90 1.51
C ASP A 217 7.80 -9.96 0.71
N THR A 218 6.50 -10.02 1.03
CA THR A 218 5.46 -9.18 0.43
C THR A 218 5.07 -8.03 1.36
N SER A 219 5.85 -7.77 2.41
CA SER A 219 5.61 -6.66 3.31
C SER A 219 5.93 -5.32 2.66
N VAL A 220 5.31 -4.24 3.15
CA VAL A 220 5.69 -2.88 2.79
C VAL A 220 7.12 -2.62 3.25
N ALA A 221 7.99 -2.31 2.29
CA ALA A 221 9.40 -2.00 2.51
C ALA A 221 9.86 -0.88 1.56
N ILE A 222 9.25 0.29 1.68
CA ILE A 222 9.46 1.44 0.79
C ILE A 222 10.42 2.48 1.36
N HIS A 223 10.93 3.36 0.50
CA HIS A 223 11.79 4.46 0.90
C HIS A 223 11.09 5.41 1.89
N PRO A 224 11.76 5.89 2.96
CA PRO A 224 11.12 6.73 3.99
C PRO A 224 10.42 7.98 3.46
N VAL A 225 10.97 8.62 2.42
CA VAL A 225 10.35 9.80 1.79
C VAL A 225 9.00 9.46 1.15
N VAL A 226 8.91 8.30 0.47
CA VAL A 226 7.66 7.82 -0.14
C VAL A 226 6.65 7.45 0.95
N PHE A 227 7.11 6.79 2.00
CA PHE A 227 6.29 6.46 3.17
C PHE A 227 5.68 7.70 3.81
N ASP A 228 6.53 8.68 4.14
CA ASP A 228 6.11 9.93 4.76
C ASP A 228 5.14 10.72 3.88
N TYR A 229 5.39 10.75 2.57
CA TYR A 229 4.50 11.39 1.61
C TYR A 229 3.11 10.75 1.61
N LEU A 230 3.02 9.42 1.48
CA LEU A 230 1.74 8.71 1.46
C LEU A 230 0.96 8.87 2.77
N LYS A 231 1.65 8.97 3.92
CA LYS A 231 1.00 9.16 5.23
C LYS A 231 0.46 10.58 5.45
N LYS A 232 1.10 11.59 4.86
CA LYS A 232 0.81 13.02 5.13
C LYS A 232 -0.03 13.69 4.05
N SER A 233 -0.12 13.08 2.87
CA SER A 233 -0.83 13.65 1.72
C SER A 233 -2.33 13.37 1.78
N GLU A 234 -3.10 14.22 1.11
CA GLU A 234 -4.50 13.94 0.82
C GLU A 234 -4.61 12.68 -0.05
N LEU A 235 -5.56 11.81 0.29
CA LEU A 235 -5.74 10.52 -0.36
C LEU A 235 -6.21 10.72 -1.80
N LYS A 236 -5.49 10.12 -2.76
CA LYS A 236 -5.94 10.05 -4.15
C LYS A 236 -6.92 8.90 -4.34
N SER A 237 -8.03 9.18 -5.01
CA SER A 237 -9.00 8.16 -5.39
C SER A 237 -8.45 7.19 -6.43
N LEU A 238 -9.06 6.00 -6.55
CA LEU A 238 -8.68 5.03 -7.58
C LEU A 238 -8.81 5.61 -9.00
N ASP A 239 -9.90 6.35 -9.26
CA ASP A 239 -10.17 6.95 -10.56
C ASP A 239 -9.08 7.94 -10.98
N GLU A 240 -8.56 8.73 -10.03
CA GLU A 240 -7.43 9.63 -10.27
C GLU A 240 -6.13 8.87 -10.55
N ILE A 241 -5.93 7.70 -9.97
CA ILE A 241 -4.70 6.91 -10.15
C ILE A 241 -4.72 6.19 -11.51
N ILE A 242 -5.89 5.67 -11.93
CA ILE A 242 -6.03 4.89 -13.17
C ILE A 242 -6.44 5.72 -14.39
N ALA A 243 -6.63 7.03 -14.22
CA ALA A 243 -7.16 7.93 -15.23
C ALA A 243 -6.47 7.77 -16.60
N PRO A 244 -7.24 7.66 -17.70
CA PRO A 244 -6.67 7.58 -19.03
C PRO A 244 -5.97 8.90 -19.39
N GLY A 245 -4.87 8.83 -20.12
CA GLY A 245 -4.14 10.01 -20.60
C GLY A 245 -3.07 10.56 -19.65
N GLN A 246 -2.84 9.91 -18.51
CA GLN A 246 -1.66 10.19 -17.68
C GLN A 246 -0.38 9.85 -18.43
N THR A 247 0.60 10.75 -18.38
CA THR A 247 1.91 10.55 -18.99
C THR A 247 2.91 10.04 -17.97
N THR A 248 3.85 9.21 -18.41
CA THR A 248 5.05 8.87 -17.63
C THR A 248 5.94 10.10 -17.51
N GLY A 249 6.78 10.16 -16.47
CA GLY A 249 7.65 11.30 -16.21
C GLY A 249 6.94 12.51 -15.60
N ASP A 250 5.82 12.30 -14.90
CA ASP A 250 5.09 13.37 -14.21
C ASP A 250 5.76 13.76 -12.90
N SER A 251 5.62 12.95 -11.85
CA SER A 251 6.25 13.20 -10.55
C SER A 251 6.38 11.92 -9.72
N TRP A 252 7.41 11.85 -8.88
CA TRP A 252 7.64 10.70 -8.00
C TRP A 252 6.48 10.51 -7.00
N GLU A 253 5.76 11.59 -6.66
CA GLU A 253 4.55 11.54 -5.86
C GLU A 253 3.43 10.74 -6.54
N ASN A 254 3.24 10.90 -7.86
CA ASN A 254 2.27 10.09 -8.60
C ASN A 254 2.68 8.62 -8.66
N TYR A 255 3.99 8.36 -8.72
CA TYR A 255 4.50 6.98 -8.67
C TYR A 255 4.25 6.33 -7.33
N ALA A 256 4.33 7.08 -6.23
CA ALA A 256 3.99 6.60 -4.89
C ALA A 256 2.55 6.06 -4.81
N TRP A 257 1.58 6.77 -5.38
CA TRP A 257 0.18 6.33 -5.40
C TRP A 257 -0.04 5.10 -6.30
N ARG A 258 0.63 5.06 -7.46
CA ARG A 258 0.60 3.90 -8.37
C ARG A 258 1.23 2.67 -7.74
N TRP A 259 2.32 2.84 -7.01
CA TRP A 259 2.94 1.81 -6.18
C TRP A 259 1.95 1.30 -5.13
N ALA A 260 1.30 2.19 -4.38
CA ALA A 260 0.38 1.80 -3.31
C ALA A 260 -0.77 0.93 -3.85
N LEU A 261 -1.38 1.33 -4.98
CA LEU A 261 -2.42 0.56 -5.64
C LEU A 261 -1.91 -0.80 -6.15
N CYS A 262 -0.77 -0.83 -6.85
CA CYS A 262 -0.21 -2.08 -7.36
C CYS A 262 0.19 -3.02 -6.23
N HIS A 263 0.77 -2.50 -5.15
CA HIS A 263 1.16 -3.28 -3.98
C HIS A 263 -0.05 -3.94 -3.32
N LEU A 264 -1.14 -3.19 -3.13
CA LEU A 264 -2.40 -3.74 -2.63
C LEU A 264 -2.91 -4.85 -3.56
N LEU A 265 -3.10 -4.55 -4.85
CA LEU A 265 -3.70 -5.51 -5.79
C LEU A 265 -2.86 -6.76 -6.00
N ALA A 266 -1.53 -6.65 -5.95
CA ALA A 266 -0.62 -7.78 -6.14
C ALA A 266 -0.54 -8.70 -4.93
N ASN A 267 -0.77 -8.19 -3.72
CA ASN A 267 -0.54 -8.94 -2.49
C ASN A 267 -1.82 -9.24 -1.71
N ASN A 268 -2.93 -8.57 -1.98
CA ASN A 268 -4.20 -8.84 -1.30
C ASN A 268 -4.87 -10.13 -1.82
N THR A 269 -5.37 -10.98 -0.92
CA THR A 269 -5.92 -12.29 -1.28
C THR A 269 -7.19 -12.21 -2.15
N ASN A 270 -7.90 -11.09 -2.11
CA ASN A 270 -9.13 -10.87 -2.89
C ASN A 270 -8.84 -10.51 -4.36
N TYR A 271 -7.64 -10.01 -4.65
CA TYR A 271 -7.33 -9.37 -5.94
C TYR A 271 -6.12 -9.99 -6.65
N ALA A 272 -5.12 -10.48 -5.92
CA ALA A 272 -3.83 -10.95 -6.46
C ALA A 272 -3.96 -11.97 -7.60
N ALA A 273 -4.89 -12.91 -7.48
CA ALA A 273 -5.12 -13.95 -8.49
C ALA A 273 -5.57 -13.37 -9.86
N ARG A 274 -6.24 -12.22 -9.86
CA ARG A 274 -6.68 -11.50 -11.07
C ARG A 274 -5.67 -10.45 -11.54
N PHE A 275 -4.85 -9.91 -10.64
CA PHE A 275 -3.93 -8.81 -10.96
C PHE A 275 -2.83 -9.21 -11.94
N ARG A 276 -2.20 -10.37 -11.73
CA ARG A 276 -1.17 -10.86 -12.67
C ARG A 276 -1.75 -11.13 -14.08
N PRO A 277 -2.86 -11.86 -14.25
CA PRO A 277 -3.50 -12.00 -15.56
C PRO A 277 -3.85 -10.67 -16.23
N LEU A 278 -4.40 -9.71 -15.48
CA LEU A 278 -4.66 -8.35 -15.98
C LEU A 278 -3.36 -7.72 -16.51
N GLY A 279 -2.30 -7.74 -15.71
CA GLY A 279 -0.99 -7.22 -16.09
C GLY A 279 -0.46 -7.82 -17.40
N LEU A 280 -0.55 -9.14 -17.56
CA LEU A 280 -0.15 -9.80 -18.81
C LEU A 280 -1.00 -9.38 -20.01
N SER A 281 -2.31 -9.18 -19.82
CA SER A 281 -3.18 -8.65 -20.87
C SER A 281 -2.80 -7.22 -21.25
N LEU A 282 -2.54 -6.34 -20.27
CA LEU A 282 -2.11 -4.96 -20.48
C LEU A 282 -0.77 -4.89 -21.22
N LEU A 283 0.21 -5.69 -20.81
CA LEU A 283 1.52 -5.77 -21.43
C LEU A 283 1.49 -6.37 -22.84
N SER A 284 0.57 -7.29 -23.12
CA SER A 284 0.46 -7.94 -24.43
C SER A 284 -0.57 -7.27 -25.36
N SER A 285 -1.17 -6.14 -24.94
CA SER A 285 -2.33 -5.50 -25.59
C SER A 285 -3.44 -6.48 -25.99
N ARG A 286 -3.72 -7.42 -25.10
CA ARG A 286 -4.93 -8.22 -25.14
C ARG A 286 -6.06 -7.42 -24.48
N PRO A 287 -7.33 -7.70 -24.80
CA PRO A 287 -8.45 -7.06 -24.12
C PRO A 287 -8.33 -7.20 -22.59
N GLY A 288 -8.39 -6.08 -21.89
CA GLY A 288 -8.28 -6.01 -20.44
C GLY A 288 -8.22 -4.56 -19.98
N SER A 289 -8.94 -4.24 -18.91
CA SER A 289 -8.85 -2.96 -18.21
C SER A 289 -9.07 -3.19 -16.72
N PHE A 290 -8.79 -2.16 -15.93
CA PHE A 290 -9.09 -2.18 -14.50
C PHE A 290 -10.59 -2.41 -14.29
N GLU A 291 -11.44 -1.64 -14.97
CA GLU A 291 -12.90 -1.68 -14.87
C GLU A 291 -13.46 -3.04 -15.27
N LEU A 292 -12.94 -3.64 -16.35
CA LEU A 292 -13.39 -4.97 -16.79
C LEU A 292 -13.04 -6.05 -15.76
N THR A 293 -11.89 -5.93 -15.08
CA THR A 293 -11.38 -6.94 -14.14
C THR A 293 -11.98 -6.78 -12.75
N TYR A 294 -12.17 -5.54 -12.33
CA TYR A 294 -12.43 -5.16 -10.94
C TYR A 294 -13.67 -4.31 -10.73
N GLY A 295 -14.38 -3.88 -11.79
CA GLY A 295 -15.60 -3.09 -11.67
C GLY A 295 -16.61 -3.64 -10.66
N PRO A 296 -16.91 -4.96 -10.63
CA PRO A 296 -17.80 -5.53 -9.62
C PRO A 296 -17.30 -5.43 -8.16
N SER A 297 -15.98 -5.34 -7.96
CA SER A 297 -15.32 -5.22 -6.66
C SER A 297 -14.79 -3.80 -6.39
N ALA A 298 -15.16 -2.79 -7.19
CA ALA A 298 -14.53 -1.47 -7.12
C ALA A 298 -14.69 -0.82 -5.75
N ARG A 299 -15.88 -0.92 -5.13
CA ARG A 299 -16.13 -0.41 -3.77
C ARG A 299 -15.30 -1.13 -2.71
N GLU A 300 -15.14 -2.45 -2.84
CA GLU A 300 -14.30 -3.27 -1.94
C GLU A 300 -12.83 -2.82 -2.05
N ILE A 301 -12.33 -2.63 -3.27
CA ILE A 301 -10.95 -2.18 -3.49
C ILE A 301 -10.75 -0.76 -2.96
N SER A 302 -11.67 0.17 -3.21
CA SER A 302 -11.57 1.54 -2.68
C SER A 302 -11.47 1.53 -1.16
N PHE A 303 -12.35 0.78 -0.50
CA PHE A 303 -12.32 0.64 0.95
C PHE A 303 -11.02 0.01 1.47
N GLU A 304 -10.57 -1.11 0.88
CA GLU A 304 -9.33 -1.76 1.31
C GLU A 304 -8.08 -0.91 1.00
N TYR A 305 -8.13 -0.08 -0.04
CA TYR A 305 -7.07 0.86 -0.40
C TYR A 305 -6.97 2.01 0.60
N GLU A 306 -8.10 2.63 0.95
CA GLU A 306 -8.17 3.64 2.00
C GLU A 306 -7.72 3.06 3.35
N PHE A 307 -8.19 1.84 3.66
CA PHE A 307 -7.79 1.12 4.85
C PHE A 307 -6.27 0.84 4.87
N PHE A 308 -5.71 0.38 3.75
CA PHE A 308 -4.28 0.13 3.59
C PHE A 308 -3.46 1.40 3.85
N LEU A 309 -3.84 2.52 3.26
CA LEU A 309 -3.13 3.80 3.42
C LEU A 309 -3.24 4.35 4.84
N LYS A 310 -4.44 4.30 5.44
CA LYS A 310 -4.66 4.73 6.83
C LYS A 310 -3.73 3.98 7.79
N HIS A 311 -3.55 2.69 7.57
CA HIS A 311 -2.76 1.79 8.41
C HIS A 311 -1.38 1.46 7.83
N LEU A 312 -0.90 2.26 6.87
CA LEU A 312 0.39 2.04 6.22
C LEU A 312 1.52 2.13 7.27
N GLU A 313 2.28 1.04 7.37
CA GLU A 313 3.43 0.84 8.24
C GLU A 313 4.49 0.02 7.49
N GLN A 314 5.77 0.23 7.80
CA GLN A 314 6.81 -0.70 7.33
C GLN A 314 6.52 -2.09 7.93
N GLY A 315 6.63 -3.14 7.12
CA GLY A 315 6.24 -4.49 7.52
C GLY A 315 4.76 -4.82 7.27
N PHE A 316 3.91 -3.85 6.88
CA PHE A 316 2.49 -4.12 6.62
C PHE A 316 2.31 -5.18 5.53
N ARG A 317 1.39 -6.13 5.73
CA ARG A 317 1.14 -7.25 4.81
C ARG A 317 -0.30 -7.26 4.31
N ALA A 318 -0.52 -6.88 3.05
CA ALA A 318 -1.85 -6.81 2.46
C ALA A 318 -2.59 -8.17 2.44
N ASP A 319 -1.87 -9.28 2.31
CA ASP A 319 -2.42 -10.64 2.39
C ASP A 319 -2.92 -11.01 3.80
N LEU A 320 -2.29 -10.47 4.84
CA LEU A 320 -2.70 -10.70 6.24
C LEU A 320 -3.85 -9.77 6.66
N CYS A 321 -4.04 -8.67 5.96
CA CYS A 321 -5.04 -7.64 6.23
C CYS A 321 -6.20 -7.60 5.23
N SER A 322 -6.30 -8.60 4.33
CA SER A 322 -7.40 -8.69 3.36
C SER A 322 -8.74 -8.88 4.07
N TRP A 323 -9.80 -8.17 3.63
CA TRP A 323 -11.11 -8.29 4.25
C TRP A 323 -11.87 -9.53 3.76
N ASP A 324 -12.65 -10.12 4.65
CA ASP A 324 -13.53 -11.24 4.31
C ASP A 324 -14.89 -10.72 3.81
N TRP A 325 -15.01 -10.55 2.50
CA TRP A 325 -16.24 -10.12 1.83
C TRP A 325 -17.30 -11.22 1.70
N GLN A 326 -16.95 -12.48 2.01
CA GLN A 326 -17.83 -13.63 1.79
C GLN A 326 -18.64 -13.98 3.03
N THR A 327 -18.10 -13.73 4.23
CA THR A 327 -18.78 -14.04 5.48
C THR A 327 -19.96 -13.10 5.72
N LYS A 328 -21.17 -13.68 5.73
CA LYS A 328 -22.39 -12.96 6.05
C LYS A 328 -22.59 -12.85 7.57
N PRO A 329 -22.70 -11.63 8.13
CA PRO A 329 -23.00 -11.46 9.55
C PRO A 329 -24.47 -11.83 9.84
N VAL A 330 -24.74 -12.33 11.04
CA VAL A 330 -26.08 -12.75 11.46
C VAL A 330 -26.45 -12.12 12.81
N ALA A 331 -27.72 -11.71 12.93
CA ALA A 331 -28.25 -11.22 14.18
C ALA A 331 -28.44 -12.36 15.18
N VAL A 332 -27.92 -12.20 16.39
CA VAL A 332 -28.07 -13.18 17.46
C VAL A 332 -29.37 -12.93 18.24
N LYS A 333 -30.23 -13.95 18.33
CA LYS A 333 -31.53 -13.88 19.03
C LYS A 333 -31.60 -14.89 20.18
N GLY A 334 -32.23 -14.48 21.29
CA GLY A 334 -32.43 -15.35 22.45
C GLY A 334 -31.10 -15.92 22.97
N THR A 335 -31.03 -17.24 23.09
CA THR A 335 -29.85 -17.98 23.57
C THR A 335 -28.88 -18.41 22.46
N ALA A 336 -29.16 -18.04 21.20
CA ALA A 336 -28.29 -18.39 20.08
C ALA A 336 -26.89 -17.78 20.26
N THR A 337 -25.90 -18.39 19.62
CA THR A 337 -24.52 -17.90 19.63
C THR A 337 -23.90 -17.97 18.25
N VAL A 338 -23.03 -17.02 17.92
CA VAL A 338 -22.11 -17.13 16.79
C VAL A 338 -20.71 -17.50 17.27
N GLN A 339 -19.94 -18.15 16.41
CA GLN A 339 -18.57 -18.56 16.71
C GLN A 339 -17.66 -18.23 15.53
N SER A 340 -16.45 -17.79 15.85
CA SER A 340 -15.39 -17.50 14.89
C SER A 340 -14.03 -17.93 15.46
N LYS A 341 -13.05 -18.15 14.59
CA LYS A 341 -11.67 -18.40 14.95
C LYS A 341 -10.84 -17.24 14.44
N ILE A 342 -10.19 -16.52 15.35
CA ILE A 342 -9.40 -15.33 15.09
C ILE A 342 -7.93 -15.74 15.09
N ASP A 343 -7.29 -15.60 13.93
CA ASP A 343 -5.86 -15.84 13.75
C ASP A 343 -5.07 -14.61 14.19
N ALA A 344 -4.05 -14.81 15.03
CA ALA A 344 -3.23 -13.71 15.52
C ALA A 344 -2.36 -13.07 14.42
N LYS A 345 -2.12 -13.78 13.32
CA LYS A 345 -1.38 -13.25 12.16
C LYS A 345 -2.19 -12.32 11.27
N LYS A 346 -3.49 -12.20 11.50
CA LYS A 346 -4.39 -11.50 10.58
C LYS A 346 -4.92 -10.20 11.18
N GLY A 347 -5.28 -9.29 10.29
CA GLY A 347 -6.00 -8.06 10.61
C GLY A 347 -7.44 -8.34 11.05
N TRP A 348 -8.36 -7.45 10.67
CA TRP A 348 -9.77 -7.57 10.99
C TRP A 348 -10.38 -8.83 10.36
N GLN A 349 -11.03 -9.65 11.18
CA GLN A 349 -11.62 -10.94 10.80
C GLN A 349 -13.09 -10.99 11.20
N ALA A 350 -13.95 -11.52 10.32
CA ALA A 350 -15.38 -11.54 10.54
C ALA A 350 -15.76 -12.40 11.76
N SER A 351 -16.42 -11.79 12.76
CA SER A 351 -16.92 -12.51 13.94
C SER A 351 -18.21 -13.29 13.67
N ARG A 352 -18.85 -13.00 12.52
CA ARG A 352 -20.21 -13.40 12.10
C ARG A 352 -21.35 -12.73 12.86
N LEU A 353 -21.08 -11.85 13.82
CA LEU A 353 -22.14 -11.09 14.49
C LEU A 353 -22.57 -9.88 13.65
N LEU A 354 -23.89 -9.74 13.42
CA LEU A 354 -24.52 -8.47 13.09
C LEU A 354 -24.99 -7.82 14.39
N ALA A 355 -24.26 -6.81 14.84
CA ALA A 355 -24.56 -6.08 16.06
C ALA A 355 -25.64 -5.02 15.81
N LYS A 356 -26.46 -4.78 16.83
CA LYS A 356 -27.50 -3.76 16.84
C LYS A 356 -27.24 -2.75 17.94
N ALA A 357 -27.36 -1.47 17.60
CA ALA A 357 -27.13 -0.35 18.51
C ALA A 357 -27.91 -0.52 19.82
N GLY A 358 -27.22 -0.28 20.94
CA GLY A 358 -27.76 -0.41 22.29
C GLY A 358 -27.90 -1.85 22.81
N GLU A 359 -27.65 -2.88 22.00
CA GLU A 359 -27.62 -4.26 22.48
C GLU A 359 -26.26 -4.61 23.08
N THR A 360 -26.27 -5.28 24.23
CA THR A 360 -25.07 -5.83 24.88
C THR A 360 -24.80 -7.25 24.40
N TYR A 361 -23.54 -7.55 24.14
CA TYR A 361 -23.04 -8.85 23.72
C TYR A 361 -22.00 -9.37 24.72
N GLN A 362 -22.07 -10.66 25.00
CA GLN A 362 -21.19 -11.36 25.91
C GLN A 362 -20.26 -12.28 25.12
N PHE A 363 -18.99 -12.29 25.49
CA PHE A 363 -17.92 -12.98 24.78
C PHE A 363 -17.40 -14.13 25.64
N THR A 364 -17.09 -15.24 24.99
CA THR A 364 -16.35 -16.35 25.61
C THR A 364 -15.25 -16.75 24.67
N THR A 365 -14.02 -16.79 25.17
CA THR A 365 -12.83 -17.04 24.36
C THR A 365 -12.08 -18.25 24.87
N THR A 366 -11.49 -19.02 23.95
CA THR A 366 -10.52 -20.08 24.27
C THR A 366 -9.34 -20.03 23.31
N GLY A 367 -8.19 -20.52 23.77
CA GLY A 367 -6.94 -20.49 23.03
C GLY A 367 -6.00 -19.38 23.48
N THR A 368 -4.79 -19.41 22.93
CA THR A 368 -3.71 -18.47 23.22
C THR A 368 -3.01 -18.08 21.94
N TRP A 369 -2.30 -16.97 21.98
CA TRP A 369 -1.45 -16.52 20.88
C TRP A 369 -0.18 -15.86 21.40
N LYS A 370 0.74 -15.59 20.48
CA LYS A 370 1.99 -14.88 20.74
C LYS A 370 2.09 -13.70 19.80
N THR A 371 2.61 -12.60 20.32
CA THR A 371 2.97 -11.39 19.59
C THR A 371 4.47 -11.43 19.34
N GLY A 372 4.90 -11.43 18.08
CA GLY A 372 6.30 -11.60 17.69
C GLY A 372 6.87 -13.02 17.91
N THR A 373 8.09 -13.25 17.40
CA THR A 373 8.74 -14.57 17.36
C THR A 373 9.08 -15.14 18.74
N GLU A 374 9.50 -14.28 19.66
CA GLU A 374 9.92 -14.66 21.02
C GLU A 374 8.87 -14.33 22.09
N GLY A 375 7.65 -13.96 21.67
CA GLY A 375 6.58 -13.61 22.58
C GLY A 375 6.16 -14.75 23.51
N GLU A 376 5.81 -14.38 24.74
CA GLU A 376 5.11 -15.28 25.66
C GLU A 376 3.69 -15.55 25.16
N ALA A 377 3.13 -16.70 25.56
CA ALA A 377 1.76 -17.03 25.20
C ALA A 377 0.79 -16.18 26.02
N ILE A 378 -0.04 -15.41 25.32
CA ILE A 378 -1.06 -14.53 25.88
C ILE A 378 -2.42 -15.20 25.74
N SER A 379 -3.17 -15.18 26.83
CA SER A 379 -4.59 -15.50 26.86
C SER A 379 -5.38 -14.19 26.86
N PRO A 380 -6.50 -14.10 26.12
CA PRO A 380 -7.26 -12.85 26.03
C PRO A 380 -7.86 -12.40 27.37
N ALA A 381 -7.96 -13.28 28.36
CA ALA A 381 -8.42 -12.95 29.71
C ALA A 381 -7.31 -12.39 30.62
N ASP A 382 -6.04 -12.66 30.30
CA ASP A 382 -4.89 -12.43 31.17
C ASP A 382 -3.96 -11.32 30.65
N ALA A 383 -4.32 -10.68 29.53
CA ALA A 383 -3.52 -9.62 28.90
C ALA A 383 -3.56 -8.34 29.75
N SER A 384 -2.42 -7.99 30.36
CA SER A 384 -2.23 -6.79 31.17
C SER A 384 -1.91 -5.54 30.33
N SER A 385 -1.42 -5.72 29.10
CA SER A 385 -1.18 -4.66 28.11
C SER A 385 -2.32 -4.55 27.10
N GLU A 386 -2.44 -3.41 26.42
CA GLU A 386 -3.38 -3.26 25.30
C GLU A 386 -3.00 -4.19 24.13
N THR A 387 -1.71 -4.28 23.83
CA THR A 387 -1.16 -5.30 22.93
C THR A 387 -1.44 -6.68 23.50
N GLY A 388 -1.95 -7.60 22.68
CA GLY A 388 -2.36 -8.92 23.14
C GLY A 388 -3.76 -8.99 23.73
N ARG A 389 -4.60 -7.94 23.58
CA ARG A 389 -6.04 -8.03 23.81
C ARG A 389 -6.82 -8.33 22.52
N LEU A 390 -8.03 -8.84 22.67
CA LEU A 390 -8.97 -8.95 21.56
C LEU A 390 -9.56 -7.55 21.30
N ALA A 391 -9.41 -7.05 20.08
CA ALA A 391 -10.00 -5.78 19.63
C ALA A 391 -11.18 -6.04 18.69
N GLY A 392 -12.11 -5.09 18.64
CA GLY A 392 -13.27 -5.09 17.76
C GLY A 392 -13.40 -3.79 16.95
N VAL A 393 -14.07 -3.91 15.81
CA VAL A 393 -14.55 -2.79 14.99
C VAL A 393 -15.92 -3.15 14.42
N LEU A 394 -16.79 -2.16 14.25
CA LEU A 394 -18.03 -2.31 13.49
C LEU A 394 -17.83 -1.83 12.06
N PHE A 395 -18.23 -2.67 11.11
CA PHE A 395 -18.30 -2.36 9.69
C PHE A 395 -19.75 -2.18 9.26
N ASN A 396 -20.06 -1.05 8.64
CA ASN A 396 -21.37 -0.80 8.05
C ASN A 396 -21.21 0.06 6.79
N ASP A 397 -21.71 -0.43 5.65
CA ASP A 397 -21.64 0.25 4.33
C ASP A 397 -20.29 0.91 4.01
N TYR A 398 -19.20 0.14 4.14
CA TYR A 398 -17.83 0.61 3.86
C TYR A 398 -17.32 1.69 4.83
N GLU A 399 -17.96 1.87 5.98
CA GLU A 399 -17.46 2.68 7.08
C GLU A 399 -17.08 1.80 8.28
N LEU A 400 -16.02 2.22 8.98
CA LEU A 400 -15.56 1.59 10.22
C LEU A 400 -15.84 2.49 11.41
N SER A 401 -16.32 1.88 12.49
CA SER A 401 -16.29 2.55 13.80
C SER A 401 -14.85 2.78 14.26
N GLU A 402 -14.69 3.57 15.32
CA GLU A 402 -13.44 3.56 16.07
C GLU A 402 -13.18 2.16 16.64
N PRO A 403 -11.92 1.67 16.60
CA PRO A 403 -11.56 0.41 17.24
C PRO A 403 -11.79 0.45 18.75
N PHE A 404 -12.18 -0.67 19.33
CA PHE A 404 -12.37 -0.83 20.78
C PHE A 404 -11.76 -2.13 21.28
N LEU A 405 -11.34 -2.16 22.54
CA LEU A 405 -10.87 -3.38 23.19
C LEU A 405 -12.07 -4.12 23.79
N ILE A 406 -12.11 -5.44 23.61
CA ILE A 406 -13.15 -6.29 24.18
C ILE A 406 -12.90 -6.46 25.67
N ASP A 407 -13.93 -6.20 26.48
CA ASP A 407 -13.99 -6.57 27.88
C ASP A 407 -14.72 -7.91 28.02
N LEU A 408 -13.97 -8.96 28.35
CA LEU A 408 -14.52 -10.32 28.48
C LEU A 408 -15.36 -10.49 29.75
N ALA A 409 -15.18 -9.64 30.77
CA ALA A 409 -15.89 -9.74 32.04
C ALA A 409 -17.27 -9.05 31.96
N ASN A 410 -17.31 -7.86 31.36
CA ASN A 410 -18.53 -7.05 31.31
C ASN A 410 -19.28 -7.17 29.97
N GLY A 411 -18.64 -7.73 28.94
CA GLY A 411 -19.17 -7.73 27.58
C GLY A 411 -19.03 -6.36 26.91
N TRP A 412 -19.78 -6.15 25.84
CA TRP A 412 -19.72 -4.92 25.05
C TRP A 412 -21.10 -4.53 24.53
N THR A 413 -21.46 -3.26 24.70
CA THR A 413 -22.70 -2.68 24.17
C THR A 413 -22.40 -1.98 22.85
N ALA A 414 -23.11 -2.36 21.79
CA ALA A 414 -22.87 -1.82 20.46
C ALA A 414 -23.26 -0.34 20.38
N PRO A 415 -22.34 0.57 20.01
CA PRO A 415 -22.65 2.00 19.87
C PRO A 415 -23.48 2.29 18.60
N SER A 416 -23.42 1.42 17.60
CA SER A 416 -24.12 1.53 16.33
C SER A 416 -24.47 0.15 15.78
N ASP A 417 -25.28 0.12 14.73
CA ASP A 417 -25.50 -1.09 13.93
C ASP A 417 -24.24 -1.41 13.11
N GLY A 418 -23.97 -2.69 12.88
CA GLY A 418 -22.88 -3.10 12.00
C GLY A 418 -22.42 -4.54 12.17
N ALA A 419 -21.65 -5.02 11.20
CA ALA A 419 -20.96 -6.30 11.27
C ALA A 419 -19.75 -6.18 12.19
N LEU A 420 -19.64 -7.02 13.22
CA LEU A 420 -18.49 -7.01 14.12
C LEU A 420 -17.32 -7.78 13.49
N TYR A 421 -16.17 -7.12 13.40
CA TYR A 421 -14.90 -7.73 13.06
C TYR A 421 -13.97 -7.71 14.27
N LEU A 422 -13.13 -8.72 14.40
CA LEU A 422 -12.24 -8.92 15.53
C LEU A 422 -10.80 -9.12 15.06
N ARG A 423 -9.84 -8.76 15.91
CA ARG A 423 -8.43 -9.09 15.71
C ARG A 423 -7.70 -9.23 17.03
N CYS A 424 -6.56 -9.90 17.02
CA CYS A 424 -5.58 -9.77 18.11
C CYS A 424 -4.90 -8.39 17.97
N HIS A 425 -4.91 -7.59 19.03
CA HIS A 425 -4.46 -6.20 18.99
C HIS A 425 -2.94 -6.11 18.97
N GLU A 426 -2.39 -5.49 17.92
CA GLU A 426 -0.96 -5.30 17.67
C GLU A 426 -0.72 -4.24 16.56
N GLY A 427 0.54 -3.81 16.35
CA GLY A 427 0.90 -3.00 15.19
C GLY A 427 0.62 -3.72 13.86
N TRP A 428 0.26 -2.97 12.82
CA TRP A 428 -0.10 -3.56 11.52
C TRP A 428 1.13 -4.13 10.79
N GLY A 429 2.29 -3.52 11.00
CA GLY A 429 3.57 -3.99 10.46
C GLY A 429 4.17 -5.21 11.17
N ALA A 430 3.62 -5.63 12.31
CA ALA A 430 4.17 -6.70 13.15
C ALA A 430 3.40 -8.04 13.04
N LEU A 431 2.28 -8.07 12.32
CA LEU A 431 1.37 -9.23 12.29
C LEU A 431 2.03 -10.54 11.81
N GLN A 432 3.00 -10.46 10.92
CA GLN A 432 3.58 -11.64 10.27
C GLN A 432 4.27 -12.62 11.25
N ASP A 433 4.79 -12.10 12.36
CA ASP A 433 5.58 -12.83 13.34
C ASP A 433 4.71 -13.45 14.45
N ASN A 434 3.42 -13.13 14.46
CA ASN A 434 2.48 -13.64 15.46
C ASN A 434 2.21 -15.13 15.27
N THR A 435 1.80 -15.83 16.31
CA THR A 435 1.37 -17.23 16.16
C THR A 435 0.23 -17.57 17.10
N GLY A 436 -0.54 -18.60 16.77
CA GLY A 436 -1.68 -19.03 17.59
C GLY A 436 -2.99 -18.40 17.15
N THR A 437 -4.06 -18.80 17.83
CA THR A 437 -5.43 -18.49 17.42
C THR A 437 -6.36 -18.49 18.63
N VAL A 438 -7.40 -17.66 18.57
CA VAL A 438 -8.45 -17.58 19.59
C VAL A 438 -9.78 -18.00 18.99
N ALA A 439 -10.48 -18.95 19.61
CA ALA A 439 -11.87 -19.21 19.31
C ALA A 439 -12.74 -18.25 20.12
N VAL A 440 -13.61 -17.50 19.44
CA VAL A 440 -14.52 -16.51 20.05
C VAL A 440 -15.95 -16.97 19.85
N LYS A 441 -16.69 -17.11 20.94
CA LYS A 441 -18.13 -17.36 20.97
C LYS A 441 -18.84 -16.12 21.48
N ILE A 442 -19.86 -15.66 20.76
CA ILE A 442 -20.59 -14.44 21.08
C ILE A 442 -22.06 -14.76 21.24
N LYS A 443 -22.68 -14.25 22.31
CA LYS A 443 -24.11 -14.35 22.59
C LYS A 443 -24.66 -12.97 22.97
N ARG A 444 -25.97 -12.77 22.83
CA ARG A 444 -26.63 -11.58 23.35
C ARG A 444 -26.64 -11.61 24.88
N GLY A 445 -26.33 -10.48 25.52
CA GLY A 445 -26.42 -10.30 26.97
C GLY A 445 -27.87 -10.25 27.43
N THR A 446 -28.13 -10.71 28.66
CA THR A 446 -29.48 -10.78 29.25
C THR A 446 -29.94 -9.50 29.94
N GLU A 447 -29.11 -8.46 30.01
CA GLU A 447 -29.53 -7.16 30.53
C GLU A 447 -29.99 -6.24 29.40
N SER A 448 -31.30 -6.10 29.24
CA SER A 448 -31.86 -4.90 28.65
C SER A 448 -31.79 -3.80 29.72
N ILE A 449 -30.93 -2.80 29.57
CA ILE A 449 -31.26 -1.50 30.13
C ILE A 449 -32.55 -1.10 29.41
N ARG A 450 -33.68 -1.21 30.10
CA ARG A 450 -34.91 -0.61 29.62
C ARG A 450 -34.63 0.88 29.59
N THR A 451 -34.44 1.44 28.41
CA THR A 451 -34.63 2.88 28.23
C THR A 451 -36.04 3.17 28.77
N PRO A 452 -36.20 4.06 29.77
CA PRO A 452 -37.52 4.43 30.22
C PRO A 452 -38.28 4.97 29.01
N ALA A 453 -39.42 4.35 28.69
CA ALA A 453 -40.31 4.91 27.70
C ALA A 453 -40.67 6.33 28.17
N ASN A 454 -40.47 7.31 27.29
CA ASN A 454 -40.89 8.69 27.50
C ASN A 454 -42.28 8.74 28.17
N GLY A 455 -42.36 9.31 29.37
CA GLY A 455 -43.61 9.87 29.87
C GLY A 455 -44.11 9.48 31.26
N GLU A 456 -43.27 9.08 32.23
CA GLU A 456 -43.71 9.12 33.64
C GLU A 456 -42.97 10.19 34.46
N PRO A 457 -43.70 11.00 35.27
CA PRO A 457 -43.11 12.12 35.97
C PRO A 457 -42.24 11.63 37.13
N VAL A 458 -41.11 12.30 37.33
CA VAL A 458 -40.25 12.12 38.51
C VAL A 458 -41.07 12.43 39.76
N GLU A 459 -41.38 11.40 40.54
CA GLU A 459 -41.96 11.55 41.87
C GLU A 459 -40.91 12.20 42.78
N THR A 460 -41.19 13.43 43.19
CA THR A 460 -40.31 14.22 44.04
C THR A 460 -40.41 13.71 45.48
N LEU A 461 -39.29 13.24 46.02
CA LEU A 461 -39.15 12.90 47.45
C LEU A 461 -39.45 14.12 48.33
N PRO A 462 -40.21 13.98 49.44
CA PRO A 462 -40.56 15.11 50.29
C PRO A 462 -39.37 15.55 51.15
N ALA A 463 -39.22 16.87 51.26
CA ALA A 463 -38.22 17.55 52.07
C ALA A 463 -38.29 17.16 53.55
N ARG A 464 -37.14 16.81 54.10
CA ARG A 464 -36.91 16.49 55.51
C ARG A 464 -37.00 17.80 56.33
N LYS A 465 -37.98 17.90 57.23
CA LYS A 465 -38.07 18.99 58.21
C LYS A 465 -36.95 18.86 59.23
N GLU A 466 -36.11 19.87 59.34
CA GLU A 466 -35.22 20.09 60.48
C GLU A 466 -36.05 20.58 61.67
N ASN A 467 -35.97 19.86 62.79
CA ASN A 467 -36.44 20.31 64.09
C ASN A 467 -35.27 21.00 64.81
N ALA A 468 -35.39 22.30 65.06
CA ALA A 468 -34.56 23.02 66.03
C ALA A 468 -35.40 23.28 67.29
N ALA A 469 -34.95 22.74 68.43
CA ALA A 469 -35.45 23.05 69.76
C ALA A 469 -34.28 23.02 70.77
N GLY A 470 -33.97 24.20 71.33
CA GLY A 470 -33.33 24.52 72.63
C GLY A 470 -32.00 23.85 73.02
N LYS A 471 -31.00 24.56 73.54
CA LYS A 471 -31.00 25.72 74.45
C LYS A 471 -29.73 26.53 74.26
#